data_AF-A0A852ZP07-F1
#
_entry.id   AF-A0A852ZP07-F1
#
_cell.length_a   1.000
_cell.length_b   1.000
_cell.length_c   1.000
_cell.angle_alpha   90.00
_cell.angle_beta   90.00
_cell.angle_gamma   90.00
#
_symmetry.space_group_name_H-M   'P 1'
#
loop_
_entity.id
_entity.type
_entity.pdbx_description
1 polymer ?
#
loop_
_entity_poly.entity_id
_entity_poly.type
_entity_poly.pdbx_seq_one_letter_code
_entity_poly.pdbx_strand_id
1 'polypeptide(L)'
;MGGATELTVGGRAVRVTNPDKVYYPERGFTKLDVARYYAAVAEAALRVLRDRPTTLQRFPDGVDGEWFYQKRAPAKRPDWLATARISFPSGRYADELCPTEPAAVVWAANLGCLTFHPWPVRRDDVDHPDELRIDLDPQPGTDFSDAVRAALELRPLLAEYGLRGWPKTSGGRGVHVYVPILARWTFTEVRRALIALARELQARMPERVTSAWWKEERGSKVFVDYNQMARDRTIASAYSLRARPRATVSTPLRWEELDRVEPEDFDLLTVPGRLAELGDVHADMAEHAFDLTPLLELADRHEAEAGLGDLPYPPDHPKAPGEPPRVQPSRARGGHR
;
A
#
# COMPACT_ATOMS: atom_id res chain seq x y z
N MET A 1 -27.57 -24.66 2.44
CA MET A 1 -27.25 -23.47 1.62
C MET A 1 -27.80 -22.26 2.33
N GLY A 2 -26.96 -21.51 3.03
CA GLY A 2 -27.37 -20.27 3.70
C GLY A 2 -27.90 -19.26 2.69
N GLY A 3 -29.06 -18.68 2.97
CA GLY A 3 -29.65 -17.62 2.15
C GLY A 3 -28.73 -16.40 2.06
N ALA A 4 -28.92 -15.55 1.06
CA ALA A 4 -28.19 -14.29 0.99
C ALA A 4 -28.55 -13.40 2.18
N THR A 5 -27.57 -12.68 2.73
CA THR A 5 -27.75 -11.70 3.81
C THR A 5 -27.59 -10.30 3.22
N GLU A 6 -28.30 -9.31 3.74
CA GLU A 6 -28.16 -7.91 3.31
C GLU A 6 -27.51 -7.08 4.41
N LEU A 7 -26.52 -6.27 4.05
CA LEU A 7 -25.87 -5.30 4.94
C LEU A 7 -26.19 -3.89 4.45
N THR A 8 -26.62 -3.00 5.36
CA THR A 8 -26.82 -1.59 5.04
C THR A 8 -25.57 -0.79 5.41
N VAL A 9 -24.93 -0.13 4.44
CA VAL A 9 -23.66 0.58 4.60
C VAL A 9 -23.73 1.90 3.83
N GLY A 10 -23.48 3.03 4.49
CA GLY A 10 -23.58 4.35 3.87
C GLY A 10 -24.96 4.62 3.23
N GLY A 11 -26.03 4.11 3.85
CA GLY A 11 -27.40 4.24 3.34
C GLY A 11 -27.78 3.29 2.20
N ARG A 12 -26.90 2.36 1.81
CA ARG A 12 -27.17 1.38 0.74
C ARG A 12 -27.21 -0.05 1.24
N ALA A 13 -28.18 -0.80 0.75
CA ALA A 13 -28.27 -2.24 0.90
C ALA A 13 -27.28 -2.96 -0.04
N VAL A 14 -26.43 -3.81 0.53
CA VAL A 14 -25.48 -4.66 -0.19
C VAL A 14 -25.77 -6.12 0.12
N ARG A 15 -26.12 -6.89 -0.91
CA ARG A 15 -26.38 -8.34 -0.81
C ARG A 15 -25.08 -9.14 -0.72
N VAL A 16 -24.92 -9.90 0.35
CA VAL A 16 -23.83 -10.85 0.60
C VAL A 16 -24.31 -12.27 0.29
N THR A 17 -23.65 -12.94 -0.64
CA THR A 17 -23.96 -14.33 -1.03
C THR A 17 -22.97 -15.31 -0.40
N ASN A 18 -23.39 -16.56 -0.18
CA ASN A 18 -22.58 -17.60 0.48
C ASN A 18 -22.01 -17.14 1.84
N PRO A 19 -22.85 -16.61 2.75
CA PRO A 19 -22.37 -15.99 3.99
C PRO A 19 -21.54 -16.94 4.84
N ASP A 20 -21.92 -18.22 4.90
CA ASP A 20 -21.29 -19.24 5.74
C ASP A 20 -19.99 -19.82 5.16
N LYS A 21 -19.58 -19.40 3.95
CA LYS A 21 -18.36 -19.90 3.33
C LYS A 21 -17.16 -19.47 4.18
N VAL A 22 -16.35 -20.42 4.63
CA VAL A 22 -15.14 -20.15 5.43
C VAL A 22 -14.08 -19.49 4.55
N TYR A 23 -13.58 -18.34 4.98
CA TYR A 23 -12.51 -17.59 4.31
C TYR A 23 -11.17 -17.70 5.06
N TYR A 24 -11.19 -17.84 6.39
CA TYR A 24 -9.99 -18.05 7.21
C TYR A 24 -10.16 -19.30 8.07
N PRO A 25 -9.75 -20.49 7.60
CA PRO A 25 -10.02 -21.76 8.29
C PRO A 25 -9.44 -21.85 9.70
N GLU A 26 -8.22 -21.36 9.92
CA GLU A 26 -7.56 -21.41 11.25
C GLU A 26 -8.38 -20.69 12.34
N ARG A 27 -9.05 -19.59 11.97
CA ARG A 27 -9.87 -18.79 12.89
C ARG A 27 -11.38 -19.05 12.75
N GLY A 28 -11.78 -19.84 11.76
CA GLY A 28 -13.18 -20.10 11.42
C GLY A 28 -13.93 -18.89 10.83
N PHE A 29 -13.26 -17.81 10.42
CA PHE A 29 -13.97 -16.64 9.90
C PHE A 29 -14.60 -16.92 8.54
N THR A 30 -15.85 -16.53 8.42
CA THR A 30 -16.68 -16.71 7.25
C THR A 30 -16.62 -15.48 6.33
N LYS A 31 -17.17 -15.62 5.13
CA LYS A 31 -17.38 -14.50 4.21
C LYS A 31 -18.28 -13.42 4.82
N LEU A 32 -19.28 -13.79 5.63
CA LEU A 32 -20.12 -12.83 6.33
C LEU A 32 -19.32 -12.03 7.37
N ASP A 33 -18.38 -12.67 8.07
CA ASP A 33 -17.50 -11.96 9.03
C ASP A 33 -16.61 -10.94 8.32
N VAL A 34 -16.05 -11.31 7.17
CA VAL A 34 -15.28 -10.38 6.31
C VAL A 34 -16.16 -9.22 5.83
N ALA A 35 -17.40 -9.49 5.40
CA ALA A 35 -18.32 -8.45 4.96
C ALA A 35 -18.72 -7.50 6.12
N ARG A 36 -18.94 -8.05 7.32
CA ARG A 36 -19.25 -7.27 8.53
C ARG A 36 -18.07 -6.44 9.00
N TYR A 37 -16.86 -6.99 8.94
CA TYR A 37 -15.63 -6.24 9.19
C TYR A 37 -15.54 -5.02 8.27
N TYR A 38 -15.66 -5.25 6.96
CA TYR A 38 -15.59 -4.14 6.01
C TYR A 38 -16.74 -3.16 6.15
N ALA A 39 -17.93 -3.60 6.55
CA ALA A 39 -19.03 -2.69 6.89
C ALA A 39 -18.69 -1.81 8.10
N ALA A 40 -18.05 -2.37 9.13
CA ALA A 40 -17.67 -1.64 10.35
C ALA A 40 -16.57 -0.60 10.11
N VAL A 41 -15.63 -0.87 9.19
CA VAL A 41 -14.54 0.06 8.85
C VAL A 41 -14.79 0.85 7.57
N ALA A 42 -15.97 0.72 6.93
CA ALA A 42 -16.21 1.17 5.57
C ALA A 42 -15.92 2.66 5.34
N GLU A 43 -16.31 3.52 6.29
CA GLU A 43 -16.08 4.97 6.21
C GLU A 43 -14.59 5.32 6.28
N ALA A 44 -13.85 4.68 7.20
CA ALA A 44 -12.41 4.91 7.35
C ALA A 44 -11.61 4.31 6.18
N ALA A 45 -11.95 3.09 5.76
CA ALA A 45 -11.38 2.47 4.55
C ALA A 45 -11.65 3.34 3.30
N LEU A 46 -12.84 3.91 3.18
CA LEU A 46 -13.18 4.79 2.07
C LEU A 46 -12.31 6.05 2.05
N ARG A 47 -11.90 6.64 3.18
CA ARG A 47 -11.03 7.84 3.15
C ARG A 47 -9.74 7.61 2.37
N VAL A 48 -9.18 6.41 2.48
CA VAL A 48 -7.95 6.02 1.77
C VAL A 48 -8.23 5.54 0.34
N LEU A 49 -9.42 5.01 0.06
CA LEU A 49 -9.81 4.50 -1.26
C LEU A 49 -10.53 5.53 -2.14
N ARG A 50 -10.97 6.65 -1.56
CA ARG A 50 -11.89 7.61 -2.18
C ARG A 50 -11.31 8.17 -3.47
N ASP A 51 -12.06 7.97 -4.56
CA ASP A 51 -11.72 8.45 -5.90
C ASP A 51 -10.39 7.89 -6.43
N ARG A 52 -9.88 6.79 -5.86
CA ARG A 52 -8.66 6.11 -6.32
C ARG A 52 -9.03 4.88 -7.16
N PRO A 53 -8.50 4.74 -8.40
CA PRO A 53 -8.51 3.46 -9.08
C PRO A 53 -7.90 2.41 -8.14
N THR A 54 -8.53 1.24 -8.02
CA THR A 54 -8.17 0.25 -7.01
C THR A 54 -8.19 -1.16 -7.60
N THR A 55 -7.01 -1.79 -7.55
CA THR A 55 -6.86 -3.22 -7.84
C THR A 55 -7.35 -4.04 -6.65
N LEU A 56 -8.14 -5.08 -6.93
CA LEU A 56 -8.70 -5.95 -5.89
C LEU A 56 -7.93 -7.28 -5.83
N GLN A 57 -7.41 -7.66 -4.67
CA GLN A 57 -6.90 -9.01 -4.44
C GLN A 57 -8.04 -9.89 -3.94
N ARG A 58 -8.46 -10.86 -4.76
CA ARG A 58 -9.66 -11.67 -4.53
C ARG A 58 -9.32 -13.13 -4.19
N PHE A 59 -10.05 -13.67 -3.24
CA PHE A 59 -9.99 -15.04 -2.70
C PHE A 59 -11.42 -15.62 -2.66
N PRO A 60 -12.01 -15.99 -3.81
CA PRO A 60 -13.42 -16.41 -3.86
C PRO A 60 -13.76 -17.60 -2.97
N ASP A 61 -12.76 -18.44 -2.69
CA ASP A 61 -12.83 -19.68 -1.91
C ASP A 61 -11.99 -19.64 -0.62
N GLY A 62 -11.66 -18.45 -0.13
CA GLY A 62 -10.88 -18.26 1.10
C GLY A 62 -9.36 -18.28 0.88
N VAL A 63 -8.61 -18.06 1.97
CA VAL A 63 -7.15 -17.84 1.91
C VAL A 63 -6.34 -19.06 1.47
N ASP A 64 -6.90 -20.27 1.60
CA ASP A 64 -6.28 -21.53 1.17
C ASP A 64 -6.65 -21.92 -0.28
N GLY A 65 -7.53 -21.15 -0.92
CA GLY A 65 -7.98 -21.37 -2.29
C GLY A 65 -7.19 -20.59 -3.34
N GLU A 66 -7.66 -20.65 -4.59
CA GLU A 66 -7.11 -19.83 -5.67
C GLU A 66 -7.40 -18.33 -5.42
N TRP A 67 -6.44 -17.51 -5.83
CA TRP A 67 -6.52 -16.07 -5.69
C TRP A 67 -6.01 -15.35 -6.93
N PHE A 68 -6.48 -14.12 -7.15
CA PHE A 68 -6.03 -13.31 -8.27
C PHE A 68 -6.16 -11.81 -8.00
N TYR A 69 -5.37 -11.02 -8.73
CA TYR A 69 -5.54 -9.57 -8.81
C TYR A 69 -6.53 -9.21 -9.91
N GLN A 70 -7.62 -8.54 -9.55
CA GLN A 70 -8.57 -7.98 -10.48
C GLN A 70 -8.31 -6.49 -10.64
N LYS A 71 -7.72 -6.12 -11.78
CA LYS A 71 -7.50 -4.72 -12.17
C LYS A 71 -8.75 -4.13 -12.82
N ARG A 72 -9.20 -4.74 -13.92
CA ARG A 72 -10.42 -4.31 -14.63
C ARG A 72 -11.67 -4.58 -13.80
N ALA A 73 -12.49 -3.57 -13.61
CA ALA A 73 -13.79 -3.69 -12.96
C ALA A 73 -14.70 -4.68 -13.72
N PRO A 74 -15.57 -5.45 -13.04
CA PRO A 74 -16.51 -6.34 -13.71
C PRO A 74 -17.44 -5.57 -14.65
N ALA A 75 -17.68 -6.15 -15.83
CA ALA A 75 -18.61 -5.57 -16.81
C ALA A 75 -20.04 -5.50 -16.25
N LYS A 76 -20.46 -6.55 -15.51
CA LYS A 76 -21.71 -6.57 -14.75
C LYS A 76 -21.45 -6.08 -13.34
N ARG A 77 -21.79 -4.83 -13.06
CA ARG A 77 -21.71 -4.21 -11.73
C ARG A 77 -22.89 -3.24 -11.55
N PRO A 78 -23.31 -2.94 -10.31
CA PRO A 78 -24.26 -1.85 -10.06
C PRO A 78 -23.80 -0.50 -10.63
N ASP A 79 -24.73 0.29 -11.16
CA ASP A 79 -24.45 1.57 -11.85
C ASP A 79 -23.84 2.64 -10.91
N TRP A 80 -24.08 2.53 -9.61
CA TRP A 80 -23.51 3.43 -8.61
C TRP A 80 -22.02 3.19 -8.34
N LEU A 81 -21.44 2.09 -8.82
CA LEU A 81 -20.01 1.81 -8.69
C LEU A 81 -19.22 2.55 -9.77
N ALA A 82 -18.55 3.62 -9.34
CA ALA A 82 -17.65 4.37 -10.19
C ALA A 82 -16.42 3.55 -10.58
N THR A 83 -15.86 3.92 -11.72
CA THR A 83 -14.61 3.37 -12.26
C THR A 83 -13.71 4.50 -12.72
N ALA A 84 -12.41 4.26 -12.73
CA ALA A 84 -11.42 5.20 -13.25
C ALA A 84 -10.50 4.48 -14.23
N ARG A 85 -10.20 5.13 -15.35
CA ARG A 85 -9.29 4.57 -16.36
C ARG A 85 -7.85 4.79 -15.92
N ILE A 86 -7.07 3.73 -15.83
CA ILE A 86 -5.64 3.77 -15.56
C ILE A 86 -4.85 3.19 -16.74
N SER A 87 -3.69 3.79 -17.02
CA SER A 87 -2.72 3.30 -18.00
C SER A 87 -1.58 2.58 -17.29
N PHE A 88 -1.29 1.36 -17.75
CA PHE A 88 -0.18 0.54 -17.27
C PHE A 88 1.12 0.89 -18.00
N PRO A 89 2.29 0.57 -17.43
CA PRO A 89 3.59 0.77 -18.07
C PRO A 89 3.69 0.14 -19.47
N SER A 90 2.92 -0.91 -19.76
CA SER A 90 2.90 -1.55 -21.08
C SER A 90 2.13 -0.76 -22.16
N GLY A 91 1.57 0.41 -21.85
CA GLY A 91 0.66 1.16 -22.73
C GLY A 91 -0.77 0.61 -22.81
N ARG A 92 -1.08 -0.50 -22.11
CA ARG A 92 -2.45 -1.02 -21.96
C ARG A 92 -3.20 -0.18 -20.92
N TYR A 93 -4.53 -0.20 -20.97
CA TYR A 93 -5.36 0.46 -19.97
C TYR A 93 -6.44 -0.47 -19.41
N ALA A 94 -6.94 -0.16 -18.22
CA ALA A 94 -8.13 -0.75 -17.64
C ALA A 94 -8.98 0.31 -16.93
N ASP A 95 -10.29 0.10 -16.94
CA ASP A 95 -11.18 0.83 -16.04
C ASP A 95 -11.24 0.04 -14.73
N GLU A 96 -10.58 0.52 -13.69
CA GLU A 96 -10.54 -0.13 -12.37
C GLU A 96 -11.69 0.35 -11.49
N LEU A 97 -12.03 -0.42 -10.45
CA LEU A 97 -13.00 0.04 -9.44
C LEU A 97 -12.47 1.31 -8.79
N CYS A 98 -13.32 2.32 -8.64
CA CYS A 98 -12.97 3.60 -8.03
C CYS A 98 -13.98 3.92 -6.91
N PRO A 99 -13.73 3.49 -5.66
CA PRO A 99 -14.68 3.66 -4.57
C PRO A 99 -15.02 5.14 -4.31
N THR A 100 -16.30 5.48 -4.32
CA THR A 100 -16.82 6.85 -4.01
C THR A 100 -17.68 6.87 -2.75
N GLU A 101 -18.09 5.70 -2.28
CA GLU A 101 -19.00 5.52 -1.15
C GLU A 101 -18.72 4.21 -0.42
N PRO A 102 -19.10 4.10 0.88
CA PRO A 102 -18.65 3.00 1.73
C PRO A 102 -19.16 1.63 1.27
N ALA A 103 -20.35 1.60 0.67
CA ALA A 103 -20.96 0.40 0.12
C ALA A 103 -20.10 -0.28 -0.96
N ALA A 104 -19.25 0.48 -1.67
CA ALA A 104 -18.33 -0.08 -2.68
C ALA A 104 -17.31 -1.05 -2.06
N VAL A 105 -16.85 -0.78 -0.83
CA VAL A 105 -15.90 -1.63 -0.10
C VAL A 105 -16.56 -2.97 0.23
N VAL A 106 -17.78 -2.95 0.77
CA VAL A 106 -18.51 -4.19 1.11
C VAL A 106 -18.95 -4.96 -0.13
N TRP A 107 -19.31 -4.27 -1.22
CA TRP A 107 -19.58 -4.92 -2.49
C TRP A 107 -18.35 -5.68 -3.01
N ALA A 108 -17.17 -5.06 -2.97
CA ALA A 108 -15.93 -5.71 -3.36
C ALA A 108 -15.58 -6.89 -2.43
N ALA A 109 -15.78 -6.74 -1.12
CA ALA A 109 -15.61 -7.82 -0.15
C ALA A 109 -16.54 -9.02 -0.45
N ASN A 110 -17.79 -8.76 -0.87
CA ASN A 110 -18.71 -9.81 -1.31
C ASN A 110 -18.23 -10.53 -2.60
N LEU A 111 -17.39 -9.90 -3.43
CA LEU A 111 -16.71 -10.58 -4.53
C LEU A 111 -15.51 -11.41 -4.06
N GLY A 112 -15.25 -11.49 -2.76
CA GLY A 112 -14.09 -12.16 -2.18
C GLY A 112 -12.84 -11.29 -2.15
N CYS A 113 -12.97 -9.96 -2.29
CA CYS A 113 -11.82 -9.07 -2.10
C CYS A 113 -11.43 -9.06 -0.62
N LEU A 114 -10.20 -9.50 -0.33
CA LEU A 114 -9.62 -9.40 1.00
C LEU A 114 -8.69 -8.20 1.12
N THR A 115 -7.93 -7.87 0.07
CA THR A 115 -6.97 -6.76 0.08
C THR A 115 -7.27 -5.76 -1.03
N PHE A 116 -7.37 -4.49 -0.68
CA PHE A 116 -7.49 -3.39 -1.64
C PHE A 116 -6.13 -2.76 -1.91
N HIS A 117 -5.83 -2.53 -3.18
CA HIS A 117 -4.58 -1.92 -3.66
C HIS A 117 -4.89 -0.66 -4.46
N PRO A 118 -5.20 0.47 -3.80
CA PRO A 118 -5.45 1.73 -4.48
C PRO A 118 -4.16 2.24 -5.11
N TRP A 119 -4.27 2.86 -6.28
CA TRP A 119 -3.17 3.64 -6.85
C TRP A 119 -2.89 4.89 -6.01
N PRO A 120 -1.67 5.47 -6.03
CA PRO A 120 -1.37 6.72 -5.32
C PRO A 120 -1.86 7.97 -6.08
N VAL A 121 -2.91 7.84 -6.88
CA VAL A 121 -3.49 8.90 -7.73
C VAL A 121 -5.00 8.94 -7.54
N ARG A 122 -5.64 10.02 -8.02
CA ARG A 122 -7.10 10.16 -8.05
C ARG A 122 -7.61 10.08 -9.48
N ARG A 123 -8.90 9.78 -9.66
CA ARG A 123 -9.50 9.56 -10.98
C ARG A 123 -9.45 10.77 -11.92
N ASP A 124 -9.35 11.98 -11.36
CA ASP A 124 -9.33 13.23 -12.13
C ASP A 124 -7.92 13.53 -12.69
N ASP A 125 -6.88 12.99 -12.06
CA ASP A 125 -5.49 13.05 -12.52
C ASP A 125 -4.77 11.76 -12.14
N VAL A 126 -4.64 10.86 -13.13
CA VAL A 126 -4.09 9.51 -12.94
C VAL A 126 -2.59 9.43 -13.22
N ASP A 127 -1.94 10.56 -13.51
CA ASP A 127 -0.54 10.63 -13.90
C ASP A 127 0.34 11.32 -12.85
N HIS A 128 -0.26 12.10 -11.95
CA HIS A 128 0.44 12.78 -10.86
C HIS A 128 0.03 12.22 -9.49
N PRO A 129 0.90 11.47 -8.80
CA PRO A 129 0.60 10.97 -7.47
C PRO A 129 0.33 12.08 -6.45
N ASP A 130 -0.65 11.88 -5.58
CA ASP A 130 -0.94 12.71 -4.40
C ASP A 130 -0.46 12.05 -3.10
N GLU A 131 0.20 10.89 -3.20
CA GLU A 131 0.80 10.16 -2.08
C GLU A 131 2.22 9.68 -2.45
N LEU A 132 3.21 10.07 -1.64
CA LEU A 132 4.48 9.35 -1.55
C LEU A 132 4.29 8.19 -0.55
N ARG A 133 4.62 6.97 -0.98
CA ARG A 133 4.44 5.74 -0.19
C ARG A 133 5.79 5.09 0.08
N ILE A 134 6.13 4.95 1.35
CA ILE A 134 7.39 4.41 1.82
C ILE A 134 7.11 3.02 2.41
N ASP A 135 7.76 2.00 1.86
CA ASP A 135 7.63 0.60 2.29
C ASP A 135 8.93 0.14 2.93
N LEU A 136 8.87 -0.13 4.23
CA LEU A 136 9.98 -0.62 5.03
C LEU A 136 9.79 -2.13 5.19
N ASP A 137 10.49 -2.90 4.36
CA ASP A 137 10.33 -4.35 4.21
C ASP A 137 11.48 -5.13 4.87
N PRO A 138 11.24 -5.80 6.02
CA PRO A 138 12.22 -6.66 6.65
C PRO A 138 12.62 -7.83 5.75
N GLN A 139 13.92 -7.91 5.44
CA GLN A 139 14.52 -9.02 4.69
C GLN A 139 14.80 -10.22 5.62
N PRO A 140 15.13 -11.42 5.10
CA PRO A 140 15.48 -12.56 5.94
C PRO A 140 16.55 -12.21 6.99
N GLY A 141 16.30 -12.56 8.25
CA GLY A 141 17.15 -12.17 9.38
C GLY A 141 16.73 -10.87 10.09
N THR A 142 15.67 -10.21 9.62
CA THR A 142 15.03 -9.05 10.29
C THR A 142 13.53 -9.25 10.42
N ASP A 143 12.90 -8.47 11.30
CA ASP A 143 11.47 -8.57 11.62
C ASP A 143 10.76 -7.22 11.72
N PHE A 144 9.53 -7.22 12.25
CA PHE A 144 8.73 -6.01 12.43
C PHE A 144 9.43 -4.98 13.31
N SER A 145 10.11 -5.40 14.39
CA SER A 145 10.85 -4.50 15.28
C SER A 145 11.98 -3.76 14.54
N ASP A 146 12.62 -4.40 13.56
CA ASP A 146 13.58 -3.74 12.68
C ASP A 146 12.92 -2.68 11.79
N ALA A 147 11.77 -2.98 11.19
CA ALA A 147 11.02 -2.00 10.40
C ALA A 147 10.55 -0.82 11.27
N VAL A 148 10.12 -1.06 12.51
CA VAL A 148 9.76 0.00 13.47
C VAL A 148 10.97 0.90 13.76
N ARG A 149 12.14 0.33 14.03
CA ARG A 149 13.38 1.11 14.24
C ARG A 149 13.69 2.00 13.05
N ALA A 150 13.58 1.47 11.83
CA ALA A 150 13.78 2.25 10.60
C ALA A 150 12.70 3.34 10.44
N ALA A 151 11.44 3.05 10.78
CA ALA A 151 10.35 4.02 10.70
C ALA A 151 10.53 5.18 11.69
N LEU A 152 11.00 4.90 12.92
CA LEU A 152 11.25 5.91 13.94
C LEU A 152 12.39 6.86 13.56
N GLU A 153 13.42 6.38 12.84
CA GLU A 153 14.46 7.24 12.25
C GLU A 153 13.97 7.99 11.01
N LEU A 154 13.08 7.37 10.22
CA LEU A 154 12.45 8.00 9.08
C LEU A 154 11.58 9.22 9.48
N ARG A 155 10.94 9.19 10.65
CA ARG A 155 10.08 10.29 11.13
C ARG A 155 10.80 11.66 11.20
N PRO A 156 11.92 11.82 11.94
CA PRO A 156 12.66 13.09 11.94
C PRO A 156 13.29 13.40 10.58
N LEU A 157 13.76 12.38 9.84
CA LEU A 157 14.28 12.58 8.49
C LEU A 157 13.23 13.21 7.55
N LEU A 158 11.97 12.76 7.59
CA LEU A 158 10.88 13.39 6.83
C LEU A 158 10.69 14.86 7.23
N ALA A 159 10.75 15.16 8.53
CA ALA A 159 10.56 16.52 9.03
C ALA A 159 11.65 17.48 8.56
N GLU A 160 12.89 17.03 8.39
CA GLU A 160 13.99 17.83 7.84
C GLU A 160 13.72 18.31 6.40
N TYR A 161 12.92 17.57 5.64
CA TYR A 161 12.48 17.94 4.29
C TYR A 161 11.07 18.57 4.27
N GLY A 162 10.56 18.98 5.43
CA GLY A 162 9.24 19.61 5.54
C GLY A 162 8.06 18.64 5.31
N LEU A 163 8.30 17.34 5.44
CA LEU A 163 7.28 16.30 5.22
C LEU A 163 6.77 15.74 6.55
N ARG A 164 5.50 15.31 6.57
CA ARG A 164 4.90 14.51 7.66
C ARG A 164 4.44 13.17 7.09
N GLY A 165 4.70 12.10 7.83
CA GLY A 165 4.25 10.76 7.48
C GLY A 165 3.14 10.23 8.40
N TRP A 166 2.32 9.32 7.88
CA TRP A 166 1.27 8.58 8.60
C TRP A 166 1.59 7.08 8.55
N PRO A 167 2.06 6.48 9.66
CA PRO A 167 2.51 5.10 9.67
C PRO A 167 1.35 4.12 9.82
N LYS A 168 1.50 2.94 9.22
CA LYS A 168 0.60 1.81 9.40
C LYS A 168 1.38 0.50 9.38
N THR A 169 0.90 -0.50 10.10
CA THR A 169 1.40 -1.87 9.87
C THR A 169 1.06 -2.28 8.44
N SER A 170 1.90 -3.10 7.83
CA SER A 170 1.52 -3.76 6.57
C SER A 170 0.45 -4.84 6.79
N GLY A 171 0.28 -5.33 8.03
CA GLY A 171 -0.42 -6.58 8.35
C GLY A 171 0.39 -7.84 8.04
N GLY A 172 1.63 -7.66 7.57
CA GLY A 172 2.68 -8.68 7.53
C GLY A 172 3.83 -8.24 8.43
N ARG A 173 5.08 -8.33 7.95
CA ARG A 173 6.26 -7.97 8.76
C ARG A 173 6.70 -6.52 8.63
N GLY A 174 6.28 -5.81 7.58
CA GLY A 174 6.76 -4.45 7.29
C GLY A 174 5.89 -3.34 7.86
N VAL A 175 6.43 -2.12 7.78
CA VAL A 175 5.75 -0.86 8.10
C VAL A 175 5.61 -0.05 6.81
N HIS A 176 4.42 0.50 6.58
CA HIS A 176 4.23 1.48 5.51
C HIS A 176 4.08 2.88 6.13
N VAL A 177 4.67 3.89 5.50
CA VAL A 177 4.46 5.30 5.86
C VAL A 177 3.97 6.05 4.63
N TYR A 178 2.80 6.67 4.74
CA TYR A 178 2.24 7.49 3.67
C TYR A 178 2.50 8.97 3.94
N VAL A 179 2.84 9.71 2.89
CA VAL A 179 3.08 11.16 2.92
C VAL A 179 2.21 11.79 1.83
N PRO A 180 1.16 12.55 2.19
CA PRO A 180 0.37 13.32 1.23
C PRO A 180 1.23 14.37 0.52
N ILE A 181 1.16 14.46 -0.80
CA ILE A 181 1.97 15.39 -1.60
C ILE A 181 1.09 16.18 -2.57
N LEU A 182 1.57 17.35 -3.01
CA LEU A 182 0.92 18.07 -4.10
C LEU A 182 0.92 17.20 -5.37
N ALA A 183 -0.25 17.03 -6.00
CA ALA A 183 -0.40 16.23 -7.22
C ALA A 183 0.11 16.99 -8.47
N ARG A 184 1.41 17.23 -8.54
CA ARG A 184 2.05 17.94 -9.67
C ARG A 184 3.33 17.28 -10.19
N TRP A 185 3.75 16.19 -9.57
CA TRP A 185 4.92 15.41 -9.99
C TRP A 185 4.49 14.11 -10.62
N THR A 186 5.23 13.66 -11.63
CA THR A 186 5.03 12.37 -12.28
C THR A 186 5.47 11.22 -11.37
N PHE A 187 5.02 9.99 -11.65
CA PHE A 187 5.51 8.78 -10.96
C PHE A 187 7.05 8.67 -10.93
N THR A 188 7.74 9.06 -12.00
CA THR A 188 9.20 9.00 -12.08
C THR A 188 9.85 9.97 -11.09
N GLU A 189 9.33 11.19 -10.97
CA GLU A 189 9.82 12.20 -10.02
C GLU A 189 9.54 11.77 -8.58
N VAL A 190 8.32 11.29 -8.27
CA VAL A 190 7.99 10.83 -6.91
C VAL A 190 8.84 9.62 -6.50
N ARG A 191 9.10 8.69 -7.44
CA ARG A 191 10.03 7.56 -7.22
C ARG A 191 11.46 8.05 -7.00
N ARG A 192 11.92 9.05 -7.75
CA ARG A 192 13.26 9.63 -7.60
C ARG A 192 13.43 10.30 -6.22
N ALA A 193 12.42 11.03 -5.76
CA ALA A 193 12.40 11.58 -4.40
C ALA A 193 12.49 10.47 -3.33
N LEU A 194 11.77 9.35 -3.52
CA LEU A 194 11.86 8.21 -2.62
C LEU A 194 13.24 7.56 -2.61
N ILE A 195 13.91 7.45 -3.77
CA ILE A 195 15.27 6.93 -3.86
C ILE A 195 16.24 7.79 -3.05
N ALA A 196 16.15 9.12 -3.18
CA ALA A 196 16.99 10.05 -2.44
C ALA A 196 16.74 9.92 -0.92
N LEU A 197 15.47 9.88 -0.49
CA LEU A 197 15.10 9.66 0.90
C LEU A 197 15.60 8.30 1.44
N ALA A 198 15.51 7.24 0.64
CA ALA A 198 15.99 5.90 1.00
C ALA A 198 17.51 5.88 1.24
N ARG A 199 18.27 6.63 0.42
CA ARG A 199 19.72 6.76 0.59
C ARG A 199 20.10 7.52 1.86
N GLU A 200 19.36 8.58 2.20
CA GLU A 200 19.58 9.30 3.46
C GLU A 200 19.29 8.42 4.67
N LEU A 201 18.19 7.67 4.63
CA LEU A 201 17.87 6.73 5.70
C LEU A 201 18.93 5.62 5.82
N GLN A 202 19.39 5.07 4.69
CA GLN A 202 20.50 4.12 4.66
C GLN A 202 21.80 4.73 5.20
N ALA A 203 22.13 5.98 4.87
CA ALA A 203 23.34 6.64 5.34
C ALA A 203 23.34 6.83 6.87
N ARG A 204 22.16 7.08 7.46
CA ARG A 204 21.98 7.17 8.92
C ARG A 204 21.99 5.81 9.62
N MET A 205 21.51 4.78 8.93
CA MET A 205 21.37 3.43 9.48
C MET A 205 22.05 2.36 8.61
N PRO A 206 23.36 2.48 8.30
CA PRO A 206 23.99 1.66 7.26
C PRO A 206 23.99 0.17 7.56
N GLU A 207 24.01 -0.20 8.85
CA GLU A 207 23.96 -1.59 9.30
C GLU A 207 22.55 -2.18 9.36
N ARG A 208 21.50 -1.35 9.26
CA ARG A 208 20.10 -1.76 9.47
C ARG A 208 19.19 -1.52 8.28
N VAL A 209 19.53 -0.59 7.40
CA VAL A 209 18.70 -0.19 6.26
C VAL A 209 19.47 -0.35 4.96
N THR A 210 18.78 -0.72 3.89
CA THR A 210 19.34 -0.85 2.55
C THR A 210 18.35 -0.39 1.48
N SER A 211 18.88 0.22 0.42
CA SER A 211 18.19 0.46 -0.85
C SER A 211 18.80 -0.38 -1.99
N ALA A 212 19.56 -1.43 -1.66
CA ALA A 212 20.16 -2.32 -2.64
C ALA A 212 19.07 -3.10 -3.40
N TRP A 213 19.14 -3.05 -4.74
CA TRP A 213 18.14 -3.70 -5.58
C TRP A 213 18.24 -5.23 -5.51
N TRP A 214 19.46 -5.77 -5.65
CA TRP A 214 19.74 -7.19 -5.63
C TRP A 214 19.50 -7.78 -4.24
N LYS A 215 18.72 -8.87 -4.15
CA LYS A 215 18.36 -9.49 -2.86
C LYS A 215 19.59 -9.99 -2.11
N GLU A 216 20.56 -10.52 -2.84
CA GLU A 216 21.85 -11.00 -2.32
C GLU A 216 22.70 -9.90 -1.69
N GLU A 217 22.50 -8.63 -2.06
CA GLU A 217 23.24 -7.48 -1.52
C GLU A 217 22.54 -6.84 -0.30
N ARG A 218 21.30 -7.25 0.01
CA ARG A 218 20.52 -6.64 1.10
C ARG A 218 21.03 -7.07 2.48
N GLY A 219 21.48 -8.32 2.61
CA GLY A 219 21.80 -8.92 3.91
C GLY A 219 20.60 -8.91 4.87
N SER A 220 20.88 -8.97 6.17
CA SER A 220 19.88 -8.90 7.24
C SER A 220 19.56 -7.43 7.57
N LYS A 221 18.94 -6.72 6.63
CA LYS A 221 18.55 -5.30 6.76
C LYS A 221 17.10 -5.08 6.36
N VAL A 222 16.52 -3.96 6.79
CA VAL A 222 15.25 -3.45 6.28
C VAL A 222 15.49 -2.85 4.90
N PHE A 223 14.76 -3.34 3.90
CA PHE A 223 14.81 -2.79 2.55
C PHE A 223 13.78 -1.66 2.42
N VAL A 224 14.22 -0.48 1.95
CA VAL A 224 13.31 0.57 1.52
C VAL A 224 12.90 0.30 0.09
N ASP A 225 11.71 -0.23 -0.13
CA ASP A 225 11.24 -0.59 -1.48
C ASP A 225 10.78 0.64 -2.26
N TYR A 226 11.76 1.38 -2.80
CA TYR A 226 11.53 2.55 -3.63
C TYR A 226 10.72 2.24 -4.91
N ASN A 227 10.71 0.97 -5.36
CA ASN A 227 9.94 0.59 -6.53
C ASN A 227 8.44 0.52 -6.23
N GLN A 228 7.98 0.63 -4.98
CA GLN A 228 6.55 0.78 -4.67
C GLN A 228 5.94 2.07 -5.21
N MET A 229 6.76 3.07 -5.54
CA MET A 229 6.34 4.28 -6.24
C MET A 229 6.37 4.17 -7.76
N ALA A 230 6.79 3.03 -8.33
CA ALA A 230 6.58 2.79 -9.75
C ALA A 230 5.07 2.60 -10.04
N ARG A 231 4.66 2.79 -11.30
CA ARG A 231 3.29 2.48 -11.72
C ARG A 231 2.97 1.00 -11.51
N ASP A 232 1.71 0.69 -11.29
CA ASP A 232 1.19 -0.69 -11.26
C ASP A 232 1.83 -1.58 -10.18
N ARG A 233 2.05 -1.01 -9.01
CA ARG A 233 2.61 -1.69 -7.84
C ARG A 233 1.55 -1.84 -6.76
N THR A 234 1.50 -3.03 -6.16
CA THR A 234 0.49 -3.36 -5.15
C THR A 234 1.01 -3.04 -3.76
N ILE A 235 0.29 -2.15 -3.08
CA ILE A 235 0.46 -1.86 -1.65
C ILE A 235 -0.91 -1.99 -0.99
N ALA A 236 -1.01 -2.72 0.11
CA ALA A 236 -2.29 -2.87 0.79
C ALA A 236 -2.72 -1.52 1.38
N SER A 237 -3.96 -1.10 1.14
CA SER A 237 -4.52 0.09 1.78
C SER A 237 -4.67 -0.10 3.28
N ALA A 238 -4.77 1.03 4.00
CA ALA A 238 -5.25 1.02 5.38
C ALA A 238 -6.60 0.29 5.49
N TYR A 239 -6.79 -0.44 6.59
CA TYR A 239 -7.99 -1.25 6.86
C TYR A 239 -8.21 -2.43 5.90
N SER A 240 -7.27 -2.73 5.01
CA SER A 240 -7.35 -3.99 4.26
C SER A 240 -6.97 -5.17 5.13
N LEU A 241 -7.82 -6.20 5.12
CA LEU A 241 -7.44 -7.54 5.57
C LEU A 241 -6.29 -8.07 4.72
N ARG A 242 -5.45 -8.91 5.31
CA ARG A 242 -4.40 -9.66 4.63
C ARG A 242 -4.83 -11.11 4.51
N ALA A 243 -4.44 -11.75 3.41
CA ALA A 243 -4.56 -13.19 3.24
C ALA A 243 -3.48 -13.92 4.06
N ARG A 244 -3.63 -13.85 5.39
CA ARG A 244 -2.80 -14.51 6.39
C ARG A 244 -3.72 -15.31 7.32
N PRO A 245 -3.26 -16.42 7.92
CA PRO A 245 -4.17 -17.30 8.68
C PRO A 245 -4.94 -16.60 9.81
N ARG A 246 -4.31 -15.61 10.46
CA ARG A 246 -4.93 -14.80 11.53
C ARG A 246 -5.89 -13.71 11.06
N ALA A 247 -6.07 -13.49 9.76
CA ALA A 247 -6.84 -12.37 9.20
C ALA A 247 -6.33 -10.99 9.68
N THR A 248 -5.01 -10.81 9.69
CA THR A 248 -4.38 -9.55 10.09
C THR A 248 -4.79 -8.39 9.18
N VAL A 249 -4.67 -7.17 9.68
CA VAL A 249 -5.09 -5.94 8.98
C VAL A 249 -3.89 -5.01 8.78
N SER A 250 -3.79 -4.35 7.62
CA SER A 250 -2.88 -3.19 7.47
C SER A 250 -3.47 -2.01 8.24
N THR A 251 -2.98 -1.77 9.45
CA THR A 251 -3.70 -0.93 10.43
C THR A 251 -3.02 0.43 10.61
N PRO A 252 -3.75 1.55 10.41
CA PRO A 252 -3.30 2.89 10.78
C PRO A 252 -2.88 3.00 12.24
N LEU A 253 -1.72 3.60 12.48
CA LEU A 253 -1.17 3.84 13.80
C LEU A 253 -0.77 5.30 13.95
N ARG A 254 -0.76 5.77 15.20
CA ARG A 254 0.01 6.94 15.62
C ARG A 254 1.49 6.58 15.66
N TRP A 255 2.36 7.58 15.57
CA TRP A 255 3.80 7.32 15.69
C TRP A 255 4.18 6.84 17.09
N GLU A 256 3.48 7.33 18.12
CA GLU A 256 3.78 7.12 19.53
C GLU A 256 3.44 5.70 20.05
N GLU A 257 2.77 4.90 19.23
CA GLU A 257 2.43 3.51 19.56
C GLU A 257 3.17 2.47 18.70
N LEU A 258 3.95 2.91 17.71
CA LEU A 258 4.54 2.02 16.71
C LEU A 258 5.53 1.00 17.33
N ASP A 259 6.18 1.35 18.45
CA ASP A 259 7.11 0.52 19.21
C ASP A 259 6.45 -0.30 20.33
N ARG A 260 5.12 -0.31 20.42
CA ARG A 260 4.34 -0.94 21.50
C ARG A 260 3.34 -1.98 21.01
N VAL A 261 3.37 -2.29 19.73
CA VAL A 261 2.37 -3.13 19.07
C VAL A 261 3.08 -4.15 18.18
N GLU A 262 2.40 -5.26 17.93
CA GLU A 262 2.76 -6.22 16.90
C GLU A 262 1.68 -6.28 15.81
N PRO A 263 2.00 -6.63 14.56
CA PRO A 263 1.01 -6.77 13.49
C PRO A 263 -0.15 -7.70 13.85
N GLU A 264 0.12 -8.75 14.64
CA GLU A 264 -0.84 -9.76 15.09
C GLU A 264 -1.85 -9.25 16.12
N ASP A 265 -1.64 -8.07 16.70
CA ASP A 265 -2.62 -7.38 17.57
C ASP A 265 -3.82 -6.86 16.77
N PHE A 266 -3.64 -6.70 15.45
CA PHE A 266 -4.63 -6.12 14.55
C PHE A 266 -5.17 -7.17 13.59
N ASP A 267 -6.36 -7.68 13.89
CA ASP A 267 -7.08 -8.63 13.06
C ASP A 267 -8.52 -8.17 12.77
N LEU A 268 -9.25 -9.02 12.03
CA LEU A 268 -10.65 -8.84 11.68
C LEU A 268 -11.54 -8.49 12.89
N LEU A 269 -11.24 -8.98 14.09
CA LEU A 269 -12.05 -8.75 15.29
C LEU A 269 -11.62 -7.52 16.07
N THR A 270 -10.31 -7.24 16.16
CA THR A 270 -9.80 -6.18 17.05
C THR A 270 -9.90 -4.79 16.44
N VAL A 271 -9.70 -4.66 15.13
CA VAL A 271 -9.65 -3.34 14.46
C VAL A 271 -10.96 -2.56 14.51
N PRO A 272 -12.17 -3.16 14.36
CA PRO A 272 -13.42 -2.41 14.52
C PRO A 272 -13.58 -1.77 15.90
N GLY A 273 -13.21 -2.48 16.98
CA GLY A 273 -13.26 -1.96 18.34
C GLY A 273 -12.30 -0.79 18.53
N ARG A 274 -11.07 -0.95 18.04
CA ARG A 274 -10.05 0.11 18.04
C ARG A 274 -10.51 1.35 17.29
N LEU A 275 -11.10 1.19 16.10
CA LEU A 275 -11.63 2.31 15.31
C LEU A 275 -12.76 3.04 16.04
N ALA A 276 -13.64 2.31 16.72
CA ALA A 276 -14.72 2.91 17.51
C ALA A 276 -14.20 3.68 18.73
N GLU A 277 -13.13 3.20 19.37
CA GLU A 277 -12.53 3.83 20.55
C GLU A 277 -11.68 5.06 20.20
N LEU A 278 -10.81 4.94 19.20
CA LEU A 278 -9.80 5.96 18.88
C LEU A 278 -10.21 6.91 17.76
N GLY A 279 -11.23 6.55 17.00
CA GLY A 279 -11.48 7.12 15.68
C GLY A 279 -10.43 6.69 14.66
N ASP A 280 -10.53 7.25 13.45
CA ASP A 280 -9.51 7.07 12.43
C ASP A 280 -8.30 7.95 12.76
N VAL A 281 -7.20 7.34 13.20
CA VAL A 281 -5.97 8.03 13.58
C VAL A 281 -5.24 8.68 12.39
N HIS A 282 -5.66 8.41 11.16
CA HIS A 282 -5.19 9.06 9.93
C HIS A 282 -6.25 10.00 9.33
N ALA A 283 -7.32 10.34 10.06
CA ALA A 283 -8.43 11.16 9.53
C ALA A 283 -8.00 12.51 8.95
N ASP A 284 -6.95 13.13 9.51
CA ASP A 284 -6.40 14.43 9.08
C ASP A 284 -5.48 14.33 7.85
N MET A 285 -5.08 13.12 7.43
CA MET A 285 -4.08 12.92 6.38
C MET A 285 -4.45 13.66 5.08
N ALA A 286 -5.72 13.64 4.68
CA ALA A 286 -6.20 14.29 3.46
C ALA A 286 -6.26 15.83 3.55
N GLU A 287 -6.08 16.42 4.73
CA GLU A 287 -6.04 17.87 4.94
C GLU A 287 -4.66 18.46 4.67
N HIS A 288 -3.68 17.59 4.37
CA HIS A 288 -2.29 17.97 4.09
C HIS A 288 -1.90 17.65 2.64
N ALA A 289 -1.02 18.47 2.08
CA ALA A 289 -0.34 18.19 0.82
C ALA A 289 1.04 18.87 0.86
N PHE A 290 2.10 18.07 0.97
CA PHE A 290 3.46 18.58 1.13
C PHE A 290 4.16 18.82 -0.21
N ASP A 291 5.13 19.74 -0.18
CA ASP A 291 5.99 20.01 -1.33
C ASP A 291 7.14 19.00 -1.40
N LEU A 292 7.28 18.30 -2.53
CA LEU A 292 8.34 17.30 -2.75
C LEU A 292 9.61 17.92 -3.33
N THR A 293 9.60 19.21 -3.68
CA THR A 293 10.77 19.94 -4.21
C THR A 293 12.05 19.70 -3.39
N PRO A 294 12.06 19.78 -2.04
CA PRO A 294 13.29 19.56 -1.26
C PRO A 294 13.93 18.17 -1.45
N LEU A 295 13.12 17.11 -1.63
CA LEU A 295 13.64 15.76 -1.91
C LEU A 295 14.10 15.60 -3.36
N LEU A 296 13.50 16.33 -4.30
CA LEU A 296 13.95 16.33 -5.69
C LEU A 296 15.28 17.08 -5.84
N GLU A 297 15.46 18.20 -5.15
CA GLU A 297 16.74 18.91 -5.08
C GLU A 297 17.84 18.06 -4.42
N LEU A 298 17.48 17.26 -3.42
CA LEU A 298 18.39 16.26 -2.86
C LEU A 298 18.79 15.22 -3.90
N ALA A 299 17.82 14.71 -4.67
CA ALA A 299 18.11 13.77 -5.75
C ALA A 299 19.03 14.38 -6.83
N ASP A 300 18.83 15.67 -7.17
CA ASP A 300 19.72 16.41 -8.07
C ASP A 300 21.15 16.47 -7.53
N ARG A 301 21.32 16.74 -6.23
CA ARG A 301 22.65 16.75 -5.58
C ARG A 301 23.30 15.38 -5.56
N HIS A 302 22.56 14.31 -5.23
CA HIS A 302 23.07 12.94 -5.27
C HIS A 302 23.63 12.59 -6.66
N GLU A 303 22.94 13.00 -7.71
CA GLU A 303 23.35 12.78 -9.10
C GLU A 303 24.56 13.64 -9.49
N ALA A 304 24.52 14.95 -9.19
CA ALA A 304 25.57 15.89 -9.58
C ALA A 304 26.89 15.71 -8.81
N GLU A 305 26.82 15.40 -7.51
CA GLU A 305 27.98 15.40 -6.63
C GLU A 305 28.54 14.00 -6.39
N ALA A 306 27.67 12.98 -6.29
CA ALA A 306 28.06 11.61 -5.97
C ALA A 306 27.89 10.63 -7.14
N GLY A 307 27.37 11.09 -8.29
CA GLY A 307 27.07 10.22 -9.43
C GLY A 307 25.97 9.20 -9.14
N LEU A 308 25.18 9.41 -8.09
CA LEU A 308 24.14 8.51 -7.63
C LEU A 308 22.81 8.88 -8.31
N GLY A 309 22.66 8.46 -9.58
CA GLY A 309 21.43 8.67 -10.37
C GLY A 309 20.28 7.73 -10.00
N ASP A 310 19.50 7.31 -11.00
CA ASP A 310 18.36 6.40 -10.81
C ASP A 310 18.78 5.00 -10.29
N LEU A 311 17.85 4.28 -9.65
CA LEU A 311 18.02 2.88 -9.27
C LEU A 311 17.22 1.95 -10.21
N PRO A 312 17.57 0.65 -10.31
CA PRO A 312 16.88 -0.25 -11.22
C PRO A 312 15.39 -0.44 -10.88
N TYR A 313 14.58 -0.54 -11.93
CA TYR A 313 13.21 -1.03 -11.83
C TYR A 313 13.19 -2.56 -11.66
N PRO A 314 12.08 -3.17 -11.21
CA PRO A 314 11.94 -4.62 -11.22
C PRO A 314 12.18 -5.19 -12.63
N PRO A 315 12.79 -6.40 -12.77
CA PRO A 315 13.21 -6.92 -14.09
C PRO A 315 12.05 -7.13 -15.06
N ASP A 316 10.87 -7.43 -14.52
CA ASP A 316 9.62 -7.68 -15.22
C ASP A 316 8.79 -6.40 -15.44
N HIS A 317 9.25 -5.25 -14.95
CA HIS A 317 8.51 -3.99 -15.06
C HIS A 317 8.58 -3.43 -16.49
N PRO A 318 7.45 -3.31 -17.22
CA PRO A 318 7.47 -2.82 -18.59
C PRO A 318 7.92 -1.35 -18.65
N LYS A 319 8.45 -0.94 -19.80
CA LYS A 319 8.85 0.45 -20.07
C LYS A 319 7.72 1.21 -20.77
N ALA A 320 7.37 2.40 -20.27
CA ALA A 320 6.35 3.23 -20.89
C ALA A 320 6.87 3.84 -22.22
N PRO A 321 5.98 4.08 -23.21
CA PRO A 321 6.33 4.81 -24.43
C PRO A 321 6.90 6.19 -24.09
N GLY A 322 8.05 6.55 -24.66
CA GLY A 322 8.71 7.84 -24.43
C GLY A 322 9.47 7.96 -23.10
N GLU A 323 9.50 6.90 -22.27
CA GLU A 323 10.25 6.92 -21.02
C GLU A 323 11.78 7.00 -21.26
N PRO A 324 12.55 7.77 -20.47
CA PRO A 324 14.01 7.79 -20.54
C PRO A 324 14.67 6.40 -20.38
N PRO A 325 15.95 6.23 -20.77
CA PRO A 325 16.70 5.01 -20.48
C PRO A 325 16.72 4.70 -18.97
N ARG A 326 16.44 3.45 -18.58
CA ARG A 326 16.52 3.00 -17.18
C ARG A 326 17.93 2.53 -16.86
N VAL A 327 18.33 2.71 -15.60
CA VAL A 327 19.56 2.10 -15.07
C VAL A 327 19.40 0.58 -15.09
N GLN A 328 20.33 -0.09 -15.79
CA GLN A 328 20.39 -1.54 -15.81
C GLN A 328 21.01 -2.05 -14.52
N PRO A 329 20.49 -3.14 -13.93
CA PRO A 329 21.15 -3.78 -12.81
C PRO A 329 22.56 -4.25 -13.21
N SER A 330 23.60 -3.62 -12.69
CA SER A 330 24.94 -4.21 -12.75
C SER A 330 25.04 -5.27 -11.66
N ARG A 331 25.19 -6.55 -12.03
CA ARG A 331 25.56 -7.58 -11.05
C ARG A 331 26.97 -7.30 -10.55
N ALA A 332 27.19 -7.37 -9.23
CA ALA A 332 28.54 -7.49 -8.71
C ALA A 332 29.20 -8.72 -9.39
N ARG A 333 30.34 -8.52 -10.04
CA ARG A 333 31.16 -9.64 -10.54
C ARG A 333 31.58 -10.43 -9.31
N GLY A 334 30.99 -11.61 -9.11
CA GLY A 334 31.37 -12.52 -8.05
C GLY A 334 32.87 -12.74 -8.08
N GLY A 335 33.57 -12.23 -7.06
CA GLY A 335 34.97 -12.54 -6.84
C GLY A 335 35.08 -14.01 -6.46
N HIS A 336 35.28 -14.89 -7.45
CA HIS A 336 35.94 -16.15 -7.19
C HIS A 336 37.39 -15.82 -6.80
N ARG A 337 37.72 -16.02 -5.53
CA ARG A 337 39.06 -16.43 -5.10
C ARG A 337 38.91 -17.55 -4.09
#